data_AF-A0A7K2N395-F1
#
_entry.id   AF-A0A7K2N395-F1
#
_cell.length_a   1.000
_cell.length_b   1.000
_cell.length_c   1.000
_cell.angle_alpha   90.00
_cell.angle_beta   90.00
_cell.angle_gamma   90.00
#
_symmetry.space_group_name_H-M   'P 1'
#
loop_
_entity.id
_entity.type
_entity.pdbx_description
1 polymer ?
#
loop_
_entity_poly.entity_id
_entity_poly.type
_entity_poly.pdbx_seq_one_letter_code
_entity_poly.pdbx_strand_id
1 'polypeptide(L)'
;HTPHRDKLAGLRRTLDAVRESALPTERVLVDHLNETTVKEAKDSGAWLGFSVYPDTKMDEARMVALLREYGPEQVLVNSAADWGRSDPLKTRKVGDLMLAEGFTEDDVDRVLWRNPVAFYGLSGRLELDVASGEATHEGNSILRGGE
;
A
#
# COMPACT_ATOMS: atom_id res chain seq x y z
N HIS A 1 11.03 -3.07 2.96
CA HIS A 1 11.22 -2.98 1.50
C HIS A 1 12.12 -4.11 1.05
N THR A 2 11.70 -4.89 0.05
CA THR A 2 12.54 -5.92 -0.57
C THR A 2 13.62 -5.29 -1.46
N PRO A 3 14.80 -5.95 -1.65
CA PRO A 3 15.86 -5.40 -2.49
C PRO A 3 15.52 -5.46 -3.98
N HIS A 4 16.31 -4.76 -4.81
CA HIS A 4 16.12 -4.75 -6.27
C HIS A 4 16.56 -6.05 -6.96
N ARG A 5 17.57 -6.73 -6.40
CA ARG A 5 18.15 -7.98 -6.94
C ARG A 5 17.97 -9.09 -5.92
N ASP A 6 17.91 -10.32 -6.43
CA ASP A 6 17.78 -11.53 -5.61
C ASP A 6 16.62 -11.43 -4.60
N LYS A 7 15.46 -10.95 -5.10
CA LYS A 7 14.32 -10.49 -4.30
C LYS A 7 13.83 -11.51 -3.28
N LEU A 8 13.79 -12.78 -3.65
CA LEU A 8 13.30 -13.85 -2.79
C LEU A 8 14.27 -14.12 -1.61
N ALA A 9 15.57 -14.18 -1.88
CA ALA A 9 16.58 -14.28 -0.83
C ALA A 9 16.57 -13.05 0.08
N GLY A 10 16.39 -11.86 -0.50
CA GLY A 10 16.24 -10.61 0.24
C GLY A 10 14.99 -10.55 1.12
N LEU A 11 13.85 -11.05 0.60
CA LEU A 11 12.61 -11.20 1.36
C LEU A 11 12.84 -12.10 2.57
N ARG A 12 13.40 -13.30 2.36
CA ARG A 12 13.71 -14.26 3.44
C ARG A 12 14.52 -13.62 4.54
N ARG A 13 15.62 -12.96 4.18
CA ARG A 13 16.48 -12.27 5.14
C ARG A 13 15.74 -11.14 5.87
N THR A 14 14.83 -10.43 5.19
CA THR A 14 13.98 -9.41 5.83
C THR A 14 13.03 -10.04 6.84
N LEU A 15 12.38 -11.15 6.49
CA LEU A 15 11.46 -11.86 7.38
C LEU A 15 12.20 -12.48 8.58
N ASP A 16 13.40 -13.01 8.38
CA ASP A 16 14.25 -13.51 9.48
C ASP A 16 14.60 -12.39 10.46
N ALA A 17 15.01 -11.22 9.95
CA ALA A 17 15.28 -10.06 10.80
C ALA A 17 14.03 -9.59 11.59
N VAL A 18 12.83 -9.68 10.99
CA VAL A 18 11.57 -9.39 11.70
C VAL A 18 11.33 -10.41 12.81
N ARG A 19 11.49 -11.72 12.53
CA ARG A 19 11.30 -12.81 13.52
C ARG A 19 12.29 -12.74 14.69
N GLU A 20 13.50 -12.26 14.45
CA GLU A 20 14.53 -12.04 15.47
C GLU A 20 14.28 -10.77 16.30
N SER A 21 13.40 -9.87 15.84
CA SER A 21 13.07 -8.64 16.52
C SER A 21 11.95 -8.82 17.54
N ALA A 22 11.72 -7.80 18.38
CA ALA A 22 10.57 -7.75 19.28
C ALA A 22 9.24 -7.36 18.59
N LEU A 23 9.25 -7.12 17.27
CA LEU A 23 8.07 -6.69 16.53
C LEU A 23 7.23 -7.90 16.09
N PRO A 24 5.92 -7.93 16.41
CA PRO A 24 5.02 -8.92 15.84
C PRO A 24 4.92 -8.76 14.32
N THR A 25 5.01 -9.86 13.57
CA THR A 25 5.01 -9.85 12.10
C THR A 25 3.74 -9.21 11.53
N GLU A 26 2.59 -9.41 12.18
CA GLU A 26 1.30 -8.82 11.80
C GLU A 26 1.24 -7.29 11.92
N ARG A 27 2.27 -6.68 12.53
CA ARG A 27 2.46 -5.21 12.60
C ARG A 27 3.49 -4.69 11.58
N VAL A 28 4.00 -5.56 10.70
CA VAL A 28 5.02 -5.21 9.71
C VAL A 28 4.41 -5.17 8.31
N LEU A 29 4.70 -4.10 7.57
CA LEU A 29 4.45 -3.99 6.14
C LEU A 29 5.72 -4.30 5.35
N VAL A 30 5.68 -5.34 4.52
CA VAL A 30 6.78 -5.66 3.60
C VAL A 30 6.44 -5.10 2.22
N ASP A 31 7.09 -4.01 1.83
CA ASP A 31 6.85 -3.33 0.55
C ASP A 31 7.82 -3.76 -0.57
N HIS A 32 7.50 -3.35 -1.81
CA HIS A 32 8.11 -3.71 -3.09
C HIS A 32 7.95 -5.18 -3.46
N LEU A 33 6.87 -5.81 -3.00
CA LEU A 33 6.52 -7.17 -3.39
C LEU A 33 6.18 -7.26 -4.87
N ASN A 34 6.23 -8.48 -5.39
CA ASN A 34 5.88 -8.87 -6.75
C ASN A 34 5.53 -10.37 -6.77
N GLU A 35 5.28 -10.91 -7.96
CA GLU A 35 4.87 -12.30 -8.19
C GLU A 35 5.82 -13.32 -7.57
N THR A 36 7.13 -13.02 -7.54
CA THR A 36 8.12 -13.95 -6.99
C THR A 36 8.21 -13.93 -5.47
N THR A 37 7.60 -12.96 -4.80
CA THR A 37 7.76 -12.71 -3.35
C THR A 37 6.44 -12.72 -2.57
N VAL A 38 5.33 -12.39 -3.23
CA VAL A 38 4.01 -12.24 -2.61
C VAL A 38 3.59 -13.46 -1.80
N LYS A 39 3.81 -14.68 -2.32
CA LYS A 39 3.38 -15.90 -1.64
C LYS A 39 4.06 -16.05 -0.28
N GLU A 40 5.39 -15.95 -0.24
CA GLU A 40 6.16 -16.12 1.00
C GLU A 40 5.96 -14.94 1.96
N ALA A 41 5.75 -13.72 1.44
CA ALA A 41 5.37 -12.58 2.26
C ALA A 41 4.00 -12.80 2.92
N LYS A 42 3.00 -13.30 2.17
CA LYS A 42 1.67 -13.60 2.68
C LYS A 42 1.70 -14.71 3.73
N ASP A 43 2.42 -15.79 3.44
CA ASP A 43 2.58 -16.94 4.34
C ASP A 43 3.26 -16.53 5.68
N SER A 44 3.97 -15.40 5.71
CA SER A 44 4.59 -14.88 6.94
C SER A 44 3.61 -14.21 7.92
N GLY A 45 2.42 -13.80 7.45
CA GLY A 45 1.45 -13.02 8.22
C GLY A 45 1.70 -11.51 8.24
N ALA A 46 2.72 -11.03 7.50
CA ALA A 46 2.96 -9.60 7.33
C ALA A 46 1.93 -8.94 6.41
N TRP A 47 1.75 -7.63 6.54
CA TRP A 47 1.02 -6.84 5.57
C TRP A 47 1.79 -6.75 4.26
N LEU A 48 1.06 -6.81 3.14
CA LEU A 48 1.64 -6.89 1.80
C LEU A 48 1.66 -5.50 1.15
N GLY A 49 2.87 -4.96 0.91
CA GLY A 49 3.05 -3.67 0.26
C GLY A 49 3.44 -3.80 -1.21
N PHE A 50 2.70 -3.09 -2.07
CA PHE A 50 2.98 -3.01 -3.49
C PHE A 50 3.08 -1.55 -3.94
N SER A 51 4.28 -1.13 -4.28
CA SER A 51 4.52 0.17 -4.91
C SER A 51 4.41 0.08 -6.43
N VAL A 52 3.41 0.75 -7.01
CA VAL A 52 3.17 0.82 -8.45
C VAL A 52 3.90 2.01 -9.06
N TYR A 53 4.61 1.77 -10.16
CA TYR A 53 5.45 2.74 -10.85
C TYR A 53 5.00 2.96 -12.29
N PRO A 54 5.25 4.14 -12.87
CA PRO A 54 5.31 4.28 -14.32
C PRO A 54 6.44 3.41 -14.90
N ASP A 55 6.12 2.61 -15.92
CA ASP A 55 7.05 1.97 -16.87
C ASP A 55 8.15 1.03 -16.28
N THR A 56 8.10 0.66 -14.99
CA THR A 56 9.20 -0.08 -14.34
C THR A 56 8.75 -1.27 -13.48
N LYS A 57 8.89 -1.19 -12.15
CA LYS A 57 8.97 -2.34 -11.23
C LYS A 57 7.68 -3.15 -11.15
N MET A 58 6.56 -2.45 -11.06
CA MET A 58 5.19 -2.98 -10.92
C MET A 58 4.25 -2.02 -11.64
N ASP A 59 3.26 -2.57 -12.35
CA ASP A 59 2.20 -1.81 -13.01
C ASP A 59 0.82 -2.21 -12.48
N GLU A 60 -0.21 -1.49 -12.91
CA GLU A 60 -1.59 -1.69 -12.47
C GLU A 60 -2.14 -3.07 -12.80
N ALA A 61 -1.85 -3.60 -14.00
CA ALA A 61 -2.37 -4.90 -14.44
C ALA A 61 -1.78 -6.05 -13.61
N ARG A 62 -0.47 -6.00 -13.35
CA ARG A 62 0.22 -6.95 -12.49
C ARG A 62 -0.27 -6.87 -11.05
N MET A 63 -0.52 -5.67 -10.53
CA MET A 63 -1.15 -5.48 -9.22
C MET A 63 -2.53 -6.14 -9.15
N VAL A 64 -3.40 -5.91 -10.13
CA VAL A 64 -4.74 -6.50 -10.17
C VAL A 64 -4.70 -8.03 -10.31
N ALA A 65 -3.77 -8.57 -11.10
CA ALA A 65 -3.57 -10.02 -11.19
C ALA A 65 -3.19 -10.63 -9.83
N LEU A 66 -2.31 -9.97 -9.08
CA LEU A 66 -1.92 -10.39 -7.74
C LEU A 66 -3.09 -10.33 -6.74
N LEU A 67 -3.92 -9.29 -6.80
CA LEU A 67 -5.13 -9.22 -5.97
C LEU A 67 -6.11 -10.35 -6.29
N ARG A 68 -6.20 -10.76 -7.56
CA ARG A 68 -7.08 -11.87 -7.97
C ARG A 68 -6.59 -13.22 -7.48
N GLU A 69 -5.28 -13.44 -7.52
CA GLU A 69 -4.66 -14.71 -7.10
C GLU A 69 -4.54 -14.83 -5.58
N TYR A 70 -4.17 -13.74 -4.90
CA TYR A 70 -3.84 -13.74 -3.48
C TYR A 70 -4.90 -13.07 -2.59
N GLY A 71 -5.93 -12.46 -3.16
CA GLY A 71 -7.01 -11.79 -2.41
C GLY A 71 -6.69 -10.34 -2.04
N PRO A 72 -7.73 -9.54 -1.72
CA PRO A 72 -7.60 -8.12 -1.39
C PRO A 72 -7.28 -7.84 0.09
N GLU A 73 -7.28 -8.84 0.97
CA GLU A 73 -7.06 -8.65 2.40
C GLU A 73 -5.60 -8.33 2.74
N GLN A 74 -5.40 -7.42 3.69
CA GLN A 74 -4.07 -7.07 4.22
C GLN A 74 -3.05 -6.58 3.17
N VAL A 75 -3.55 -5.93 2.11
CA VAL A 75 -2.75 -5.37 1.03
C VAL A 75 -2.77 -3.84 1.09
N LEU A 76 -1.60 -3.22 0.96
CA LEU A 76 -1.44 -1.77 0.74
C LEU A 76 -0.86 -1.54 -0.66
N VAL A 77 -1.53 -0.67 -1.43
CA VAL A 77 -1.08 -0.24 -2.76
C VAL A 77 -0.57 1.19 -2.65
N ASN A 78 0.68 1.40 -3.03
CA ASN A 78 1.37 2.68 -2.94
C ASN A 78 1.64 3.23 -4.35
N SER A 79 1.48 4.54 -4.53
CA SER A 79 2.03 5.25 -5.70
C SER A 79 3.47 5.61 -5.37
N ALA A 80 4.44 5.08 -6.11
CA ALA A 80 5.83 5.34 -5.84
C ALA A 80 6.26 6.77 -6.23
N ALA A 81 5.83 7.74 -5.44
CA ALA A 81 6.13 9.16 -5.57
C ALA A 81 7.54 9.47 -5.04
N ASP A 82 8.55 8.87 -5.68
CA ASP A 82 9.96 9.09 -5.38
C ASP A 82 10.62 10.05 -6.40
N TRP A 83 11.95 10.15 -6.33
CA TRP A 83 12.80 11.09 -7.07
C TRP A 83 12.77 10.91 -8.61
N GLY A 84 12.16 9.84 -9.12
CA GLY A 84 12.02 9.57 -10.56
C GLY A 84 10.72 10.10 -11.17
N ARG A 85 10.43 9.66 -12.40
CA ARG A 85 9.13 9.87 -13.02
C ARG A 85 8.08 9.11 -12.20
N SER A 86 7.23 9.87 -11.51
CA SER A 86 6.19 9.33 -10.64
C SER A 86 4.80 9.81 -11.08
N ASP A 87 3.78 9.09 -10.62
CA ASP A 87 2.38 9.42 -10.85
C ASP A 87 1.60 9.12 -9.56
N PRO A 88 1.19 10.16 -8.81
CA PRO A 88 0.46 9.98 -7.55
C PRO A 88 -0.92 9.34 -7.75
N LEU A 89 -1.45 9.32 -8.97
CA LEU A 89 -2.74 8.71 -9.28
C LEU A 89 -2.65 7.20 -9.54
N LYS A 90 -1.47 6.58 -9.40
CA LYS A 90 -1.32 5.13 -9.61
C LYS A 90 -2.22 4.29 -8.71
N THR A 91 -2.42 4.68 -7.45
CA THR A 91 -3.35 3.99 -6.54
C THR A 91 -4.80 4.06 -7.05
N ARG A 92 -5.22 5.24 -7.50
CA ARG A 92 -6.53 5.45 -8.13
C ARG A 92 -6.70 4.61 -9.39
N LYS A 93 -5.70 4.59 -10.26
CA LYS A 93 -5.71 3.79 -11.50
C LYS A 93 -5.81 2.29 -11.25
N VAL A 94 -5.18 1.79 -10.18
CA VAL A 94 -5.39 0.41 -9.73
C VAL A 94 -6.85 0.19 -9.35
N GLY A 95 -7.45 1.09 -8.56
CA GLY A 95 -8.88 1.00 -8.21
C GLY A 95 -9.82 1.01 -9.42
N ASP A 96 -9.57 1.89 -10.39
CA ASP A 96 -10.37 1.94 -11.62
C ASP A 96 -10.22 0.64 -12.43
N LEU A 97 -8.99 0.08 -12.51
CA LEU A 97 -8.74 -1.19 -13.20
C LEU A 97 -9.35 -2.38 -12.45
N MET A 98 -9.34 -2.38 -11.12
CA MET A 98 -10.02 -3.40 -10.32
C MET A 98 -11.51 -3.50 -10.70
N LEU A 99 -12.21 -2.35 -10.78
CA LEU A 99 -13.61 -2.31 -11.20
C LEU A 99 -13.79 -2.82 -12.64
N ALA A 100 -12.93 -2.36 -13.56
CA ALA A 100 -12.98 -2.79 -14.97
C ALA A 100 -12.75 -4.30 -15.12
N GLU A 101 -12.01 -4.91 -14.20
CA GLU A 101 -11.69 -6.34 -14.17
C GLU A 101 -12.67 -7.15 -13.28
N GLY A 102 -13.76 -6.54 -12.81
CA GLY A 102 -14.85 -7.24 -12.14
C GLY A 102 -14.68 -7.46 -10.63
N PHE A 103 -13.77 -6.73 -9.98
CA PHE A 103 -13.82 -6.56 -8.53
C PHE A 103 -15.02 -5.70 -8.14
N THR A 104 -15.54 -5.89 -6.93
CA THR A 104 -16.65 -5.11 -6.43
C THR A 104 -16.19 -3.76 -5.87
N GLU A 105 -17.12 -2.82 -5.70
CA GLU A 105 -16.84 -1.58 -4.97
C GLU A 105 -16.37 -1.86 -3.53
N ASP A 106 -16.87 -2.91 -2.88
CA ASP A 106 -16.40 -3.33 -1.55
C ASP A 106 -14.92 -3.74 -1.58
N ASP A 107 -14.50 -4.49 -2.60
CA ASP A 107 -13.10 -4.90 -2.75
C ASP A 107 -12.18 -3.69 -2.96
N VAL A 108 -12.61 -2.72 -3.78
CA VAL A 108 -11.84 -1.48 -4.02
C VAL A 108 -11.76 -0.65 -2.73
N ASP A 109 -12.86 -0.47 -2.01
CA ASP A 109 -12.88 0.18 -0.71
C ASP A 109 -11.98 -0.55 0.31
N ARG A 110 -11.95 -1.89 0.26
CA ARG A 110 -11.05 -2.68 1.12
C ARG A 110 -9.60 -2.32 0.87
N VAL A 111 -9.17 -2.38 -0.39
CA VAL A 111 -7.76 -2.18 -0.76
C VAL A 111 -7.32 -0.73 -0.59
N LEU A 112 -8.16 0.23 -0.99
CA LEU A 112 -7.78 1.65 -1.03
C LEU A 112 -8.10 2.41 0.25
N TRP A 113 -8.95 1.88 1.13
CA TRP A 113 -9.35 2.55 2.36
C TRP A 113 -9.20 1.67 3.60
N ARG A 114 -9.99 0.60 3.73
CA ARG A 114 -10.05 -0.17 4.99
C ARG A 114 -8.73 -0.84 5.35
N ASN A 115 -7.97 -1.35 4.38
CA ASN A 115 -6.66 -1.93 4.63
C ASN A 115 -5.64 -0.89 5.14
N PRO A 116 -5.41 0.26 4.46
CA PRO A 116 -4.60 1.34 5.00
C PRO A 116 -5.04 1.78 6.40
N VAL A 117 -6.34 1.99 6.61
CA VAL A 117 -6.89 2.38 7.92
C VAL A 117 -6.58 1.33 8.99
N ALA A 118 -6.80 0.05 8.69
CA ALA A 118 -6.53 -1.04 9.62
C ALA A 118 -5.04 -1.14 9.95
N PHE A 119 -4.14 -1.02 8.96
CA PHE A 119 -2.70 -1.09 9.19
C PHE A 119 -2.18 0.11 10.00
N TYR A 120 -2.47 1.33 9.56
CA TYR A 120 -2.00 2.54 10.27
C TYR A 120 -2.67 2.69 11.65
N GLY A 121 -3.90 2.19 11.80
CA GLY A 121 -4.64 2.10 13.05
C GLY A 121 -3.98 1.20 14.11
N LEU A 122 -3.11 0.25 13.73
CA LEU A 122 -2.35 -0.57 14.68
C LEU A 122 -1.49 0.26 15.65
N SER A 123 -1.14 1.48 15.26
CA SER A 123 -0.41 2.42 16.10
C SER A 123 -1.26 3.02 17.24
N GLY A 124 -2.59 2.99 17.12
CA GLY A 124 -3.51 3.71 17.99
C GLY A 124 -3.47 5.23 17.84
N ARG A 125 -2.81 5.75 16.80
CA ARG A 125 -2.60 7.19 16.56
C ARG A 125 -3.26 7.71 15.28
N LEU A 126 -3.99 6.84 14.57
CA LEU A 126 -4.70 7.25 13.36
C LEU A 126 -6.01 7.92 13.75
N GLU A 127 -6.14 9.20 13.43
CA GLU A 127 -7.38 9.96 13.55
C GLU A 127 -8.01 10.09 12.16
N LEU A 128 -9.24 9.59 12.01
CA LEU A 128 -9.98 9.68 10.74
C LEU A 128 -10.91 10.89 10.68
N ASP A 129 -11.26 11.43 11.84
CA ASP A 129 -12.04 12.65 11.96
C ASP A 129 -11.16 13.84 11.64
N VAL A 130 -10.98 14.12 10.34
CA VAL A 130 -10.33 15.36 9.90
C VAL A 130 -11.27 16.49 10.30
N ALA A 131 -10.83 17.37 11.21
CA ALA A 131 -11.56 18.58 11.54
C ALA A 131 -11.91 19.30 10.23
N SER A 132 -13.21 19.54 9.99
CA SER A 132 -13.63 20.38 8.88
C SER A 132 -12.94 21.73 9.09
N GLY A 133 -11.96 22.06 8.24
CA GLY A 133 -11.34 23.38 8.29
C GLY A 133 -12.44 24.43 8.28
N GLU A 134 -12.43 25.35 9.25
CA GLU A 134 -13.41 26.43 9.29
C GLU A 134 -13.44 27.14 7.93
N ALA A 135 -14.65 27.39 7.44
CA ALA A 135 -14.86 28.05 6.16
C ALA A 135 -14.14 29.41 6.17
N THR A 136 -13.13 29.55 5.30
CA THR A 136 -12.41 30.76 4.88
C THR A 136 -12.62 32.02 5.73
N HIS A 137 -11.60 32.46 6.47
CA HIS A 137 -11.57 33.82 7.00
C HIS A 137 -11.14 34.82 5.90
N GLU A 138 -11.99 35.83 5.66
CA GLU A 138 -11.77 37.04 4.86
C GLU A 138 -10.92 36.91 3.58
N GLY A 139 -11.43 36.19 2.58
CA GLY A 139 -11.01 36.36 1.19
C GLY A 139 -9.70 35.69 0.77
N ASN A 140 -9.10 34.84 1.60
CA ASN A 140 -7.94 34.05 1.22
C ASN A 140 -8.37 32.62 0.80
N SER A 141 -8.19 32.27 -0.47
CA SER A 141 -8.72 31.03 -1.07
C SER A 141 -7.82 29.80 -0.97
N ILE A 142 -6.73 29.87 -0.19
CA ILE A 142 -5.78 28.77 -0.06
C ILE A 142 -5.58 28.44 1.42
N LEU A 143 -6.02 27.25 1.81
CA LEU A 143 -5.68 26.64 3.09
C LEU A 143 -4.19 26.26 3.05
N ARG A 144 -3.36 26.96 3.82
CA ARG A 144 -1.98 26.54 4.12
C ARG A 144 -1.93 26.14 5.59
N GLY A 145 -1.74 24.85 5.87
CA GLY A 145 -1.31 24.34 7.18
C GLY A 145 -0.07 23.45 6.95
N GLY A 146 0.99 23.47 7.75
CA GLY A 146 1.09 23.92 9.15
C GLY A 146 0.39 22.88 10.03
N GLU A 147 1.05 22.00 10.78
CA GLU A 147 2.38 22.01 11.41
C GLU A 147 3.30 20.88 10.91
#